data_AF-A0A4R3N5F9-F1
#
_entry.id   AF-A0A4R3N5F9-F1
#
_cell.length_a   1.000
_cell.length_b   1.000
_cell.length_c   1.000
_cell.angle_alpha   90.00
_cell.angle_beta   90.00
_cell.angle_gamma   90.00
#
_symmetry.space_group_name_H-M   'P 1'
#
loop_
_entity.id
_entity.type
_entity.pdbx_description
1 polymer ?
#
loop_
_entity_poly.entity_id
_entity_poly.type
_entity_poly.pdbx_seq_one_letter_code
_entity_poly.pdbx_strand_id
1 'polypeptide(L)'
;MSRRLNPPSLSFVTSLALVMSLFTATAGAAPEDAVSQSIPASVPALWGYGVKPCPAFLAAAPGEGAPAALADPEYLRYREWLAGLVTGLNLATGRDVLLGAELDAALLRIRASCQSQPEDDFFNASLRLVRSLGQLKGK
;
A
#
# COMPACT_ATOMS: atom_id res chain seq x y z
N MET A 1 -30.71 -2.83 -37.55
CA MET A 1 -30.19 -4.18 -37.85
C MET A 1 -29.26 -4.60 -36.73
N SER A 2 -29.80 -5.34 -35.76
CA SER A 2 -29.07 -5.84 -34.58
C SER A 2 -28.27 -7.09 -34.94
N ARG A 3 -26.97 -7.11 -34.67
CA ARG A 3 -26.17 -8.36 -34.62
C ARG A 3 -25.76 -8.61 -33.17
N ARG A 4 -26.43 -9.58 -32.54
CA ARG A 4 -25.93 -10.28 -31.34
C ARG A 4 -25.16 -11.51 -31.84
N LEU A 5 -23.93 -11.70 -31.38
CA LEU A 5 -23.23 -12.98 -31.49
C LEU A 5 -22.56 -13.31 -30.15
N ASN A 6 -22.68 -14.59 -29.80
CA ASN A 6 -22.51 -15.27 -28.51
C ASN A 6 -21.07 -15.29 -27.95
N PRO A 7 -20.91 -15.52 -26.63
CA PRO A 7 -19.64 -15.90 -26.02
C PRO A 7 -19.37 -17.41 -26.16
N PRO A 8 -18.10 -17.86 -26.17
CA PRO A 8 -17.77 -19.26 -25.98
C PRO A 8 -17.85 -19.66 -24.49
N SER A 9 -18.52 -20.79 -24.34
CA SER A 9 -18.79 -21.64 -23.20
C SER A 9 -17.58 -22.01 -22.34
N LEU A 10 -17.76 -21.89 -21.02
CA LEU A 10 -17.08 -22.63 -19.96
C LEU A 10 -17.44 -24.12 -20.02
N SER A 11 -16.47 -25.02 -20.02
CA SER A 11 -16.59 -26.39 -19.49
C SER A 11 -15.25 -27.14 -19.48
N PHE A 12 -15.23 -28.19 -18.66
CA PHE A 12 -14.18 -29.17 -18.34
C PHE A 12 -13.37 -28.85 -17.06
N VAL A 13 -13.78 -29.25 -15.85
CA VAL A 13 -14.12 -30.60 -15.29
C VAL A 13 -12.87 -31.38 -14.88
N THR A 14 -12.77 -31.59 -13.55
CA THR A 14 -12.14 -32.70 -12.79
C THR A 14 -10.64 -33.00 -12.87
N SER A 15 -10.00 -32.87 -11.71
CA SER A 15 -9.16 -33.93 -11.11
C SER A 15 -9.42 -33.86 -9.60
N LEU A 16 -10.31 -34.67 -9.03
CA LEU A 16 -10.08 -36.07 -8.61
C LEU A 16 -8.73 -36.17 -7.86
N ALA A 17 -8.73 -35.83 -6.57
CA ALA A 17 -8.91 -36.76 -5.45
C ALA A 17 -7.67 -37.61 -5.15
N LEU A 18 -7.45 -37.77 -3.84
CA LEU A 18 -6.84 -38.93 -3.19
C LEU A 18 -5.32 -38.96 -3.11
N VAL A 19 -4.76 -38.46 -1.99
CA VAL A 19 -3.99 -39.33 -1.10
C VAL A 19 -4.33 -38.95 0.34
N MET A 20 -5.33 -39.66 0.88
CA MET A 20 -5.43 -39.91 2.31
C MET A 20 -4.18 -40.68 2.74
N SER A 21 -3.30 -40.06 3.51
CA SER A 21 -2.37 -40.79 4.36
C SER A 21 -2.91 -40.76 5.77
N LEU A 22 -3.69 -41.82 6.08
CA LEU A 22 -3.94 -42.25 7.45
C LEU A 22 -2.60 -42.70 8.04
N PHE A 23 -2.11 -42.01 9.06
CA PHE A 23 -1.19 -42.61 10.02
C PHE A 23 -1.83 -42.63 11.40
N THR A 24 -1.97 -43.87 11.85
CA THR A 24 -2.53 -44.40 13.08
C THR A 24 -1.98 -43.76 14.35
N ALA A 25 -2.89 -43.52 15.29
CA ALA A 25 -2.62 -43.17 16.67
C ALA A 25 -1.82 -44.26 17.40
N THR A 26 -0.77 -43.86 18.11
CA THR A 26 -0.23 -44.60 19.25
C THR A 26 -0.34 -43.70 20.48
N ALA A 27 -1.21 -44.11 21.40
CA ALA A 27 -1.37 -43.51 22.72
C ALA A 27 -0.08 -43.70 23.53
N GLY A 28 0.58 -42.60 23.86
CA GLY A 28 1.63 -42.53 24.86
C GLY A 28 1.30 -41.38 25.81
N ALA A 29 0.81 -41.73 27.00
CA ALA A 29 0.61 -40.79 28.09
C ALA A 29 1.96 -40.23 28.56
N ALA A 30 2.14 -38.92 28.46
CA ALA A 30 3.22 -38.16 29.07
C ALA A 30 2.63 -36.88 29.67
N PRO A 31 3.17 -36.40 30.81
CA PRO A 31 2.45 -35.52 31.72
C PRO A 31 2.20 -34.13 31.13
N GLU A 32 0.99 -33.65 31.43
CA GLU A 32 0.44 -32.35 31.10
C GLU A 32 1.12 -31.26 31.93
N ASP A 33 2.25 -30.74 31.45
CA ASP A 33 2.81 -29.45 31.89
C ASP A 33 3.55 -28.78 30.72
N ALA A 34 2.94 -28.81 29.52
CA ALA A 34 3.33 -27.90 28.46
C ALA A 34 2.56 -26.59 28.67
N VAL A 35 3.17 -25.67 29.41
CA VAL A 35 2.83 -24.25 29.34
C VAL A 35 2.91 -23.86 27.86
N SER A 36 1.76 -23.84 27.20
CA SER A 36 1.59 -23.31 25.85
C SER A 36 1.78 -21.80 25.97
N GLN A 37 3.03 -21.38 25.97
CA GLN A 37 3.39 -19.98 25.81
C GLN A 37 2.93 -19.58 24.41
N SER A 38 1.79 -18.92 24.33
CA SER A 38 1.43 -18.16 23.16
C SER A 38 2.55 -17.13 22.94
N ILE A 39 3.35 -17.32 21.89
CA ILE A 39 4.19 -16.26 21.37
C ILE A 39 3.23 -15.11 21.09
N PRO A 40 3.37 -13.92 21.72
CA PRO A 40 2.56 -12.78 21.33
C PRO A 40 2.81 -12.62 19.84
N ALA A 41 1.75 -12.75 19.02
CA ALA A 41 1.86 -12.62 17.58
C ALA A 41 2.47 -11.24 17.31
N SER A 42 3.78 -11.21 17.06
CA SER A 42 4.49 -9.96 16.80
C SER A 42 3.88 -9.42 15.53
N VAL A 43 3.21 -8.27 15.62
CA VAL A 43 2.65 -7.60 14.44
C VAL A 43 3.78 -7.53 13.41
N PRO A 44 3.60 -8.07 12.19
CA PRO A 44 4.64 -8.05 11.19
C PRO A 44 5.19 -6.64 11.02
N ALA A 45 6.52 -6.49 11.05
CA ALA A 45 7.13 -5.20 10.79
C ALA A 45 6.66 -4.72 9.41
N LEU A 46 6.03 -3.55 9.37
CA LEU A 46 5.55 -2.97 8.13
C LEU A 46 6.72 -2.25 7.46
N TRP A 47 7.05 -2.69 6.25
CA TRP A 47 8.18 -2.16 5.48
C TRP A 47 7.69 -1.29 4.33
N GLY A 48 8.31 -0.13 4.12
CA GLY A 48 8.04 0.74 2.98
C GLY A 48 8.21 2.22 3.28
N TYR A 49 8.38 3.04 2.24
CA TYR A 49 8.53 4.49 2.40
C TYR A 49 7.25 5.18 2.86
N GLY A 50 6.09 4.62 2.55
CA GLY A 50 4.79 5.12 3.02
C GLY A 50 4.65 5.13 4.54
N VAL A 51 5.27 4.19 5.23
CA VAL A 51 5.07 4.00 6.68
C VAL A 51 6.18 4.64 7.50
N LYS A 52 7.13 5.29 6.83
CA LYS A 52 8.12 6.13 7.49
C LYS A 52 7.44 7.38 8.06
N PRO A 53 7.86 7.84 9.25
CA PRO A 53 7.28 9.02 9.88
C PRO A 53 7.59 10.27 9.04
N CYS A 54 6.68 11.25 9.06
CA CYS A 54 6.81 12.51 8.36
C CYS A 54 8.17 13.22 8.58
N PRO A 55 8.75 13.26 9.80
CA PRO A 55 10.10 13.79 10.02
C PRO A 55 11.19 13.17 9.14
N ALA A 56 11.11 11.87 8.83
CA ALA A 56 12.07 11.22 7.93
C ALA A 56 11.93 11.72 6.49
N PHE A 57 10.70 11.93 6.03
CA PHE A 57 10.45 12.56 4.72
C PHE A 57 10.94 14.00 4.69
N LEU A 58 10.64 14.79 5.73
CA LEU A 58 11.05 16.19 5.82
C LEU A 58 12.58 16.34 5.82
N ALA A 59 13.30 15.43 6.50
CA ALA A 59 14.75 15.41 6.51
C ALA A 59 15.38 15.07 5.14
N ALA A 60 14.73 14.19 4.37
CA ALA A 60 15.16 13.86 3.01
C ALA A 60 14.78 14.92 1.97
N ALA A 61 13.77 15.75 2.28
CA ALA A 61 13.19 16.68 1.31
C ALA A 61 14.18 17.78 0.92
N PRO A 62 14.35 18.11 -0.38
CA PRO A 62 15.20 19.21 -0.80
C PRO A 62 14.70 20.53 -0.22
N GLY A 63 15.62 21.41 0.17
CA GLY A 63 15.29 22.76 0.66
C GLY A 63 14.42 23.55 -0.32
N GLU A 64 13.73 24.58 0.18
CA GLU A 64 12.90 25.43 -0.67
C GLU A 64 13.74 26.06 -1.80
N GLY A 65 13.26 25.95 -3.05
CA GLY A 65 13.96 26.45 -4.23
C GLY A 65 15.12 25.57 -4.73
N ALA A 66 15.44 24.45 -4.07
CA ALA A 66 16.48 23.54 -4.55
C ALA A 66 15.99 22.76 -5.80
N PRO A 67 16.80 22.64 -6.86
CA PRO A 67 16.43 21.90 -8.05
C PRO A 67 16.34 20.39 -7.75
N ALA A 68 15.34 19.73 -8.35
CA ALA A 68 15.09 18.29 -8.15
C ALA A 68 16.30 17.39 -8.51
N ALA A 69 17.20 17.86 -9.38
CA ALA A 69 18.45 17.16 -9.72
C ALA A 69 19.43 17.01 -8.55
N LEU A 70 19.27 17.82 -7.50
CA LEU A 70 20.05 17.75 -6.25
C LEU A 70 19.29 17.03 -5.13
N ALA A 71 18.16 16.39 -5.44
CA ALA A 71 17.40 15.66 -4.45
C ALA A 71 18.22 14.48 -3.90
N ASP A 72 18.16 14.33 -2.58
CA ASP A 72 18.75 13.18 -1.89
C ASP A 72 18.19 11.87 -2.47
N PRO A 73 19.00 10.81 -2.64
CA PRO A 73 18.51 9.49 -3.05
C PRO A 73 17.32 9.00 -2.22
N GLU A 74 17.27 9.35 -0.94
CA GLU A 74 16.17 9.04 -0.04
C GLU A 74 14.87 9.74 -0.48
N TYR A 75 14.94 10.99 -0.93
CA TYR A 75 13.78 11.70 -1.49
C TYR A 75 13.24 11.03 -2.75
N LEU A 76 14.12 10.52 -3.61
CA LEU A 76 13.71 9.81 -4.82
C LEU A 76 12.90 8.55 -4.48
N ARG A 77 13.22 7.86 -3.38
CA ARG A 77 12.43 6.71 -2.92
C ARG A 77 11.03 7.09 -2.45
N TYR A 78 10.87 8.23 -1.76
CA TYR A 78 9.55 8.77 -1.43
C TYR A 78 8.76 9.12 -2.70
N ARG A 79 9.42 9.72 -3.70
CA ARG A 79 8.81 10.05 -5.00
C ARG A 79 8.37 8.81 -5.77
N GLU A 80 9.23 7.79 -5.88
CA GLU A 80 8.91 6.51 -6.52
C GLU A 80 7.73 5.81 -5.83
N TRP A 81 7.74 5.79 -4.50
CA TRP A 81 6.66 5.21 -3.72
C TRP A 81 5.34 5.96 -3.95
N LEU A 82 5.36 7.30 -3.97
CA LEU A 82 4.16 8.09 -4.25
C LEU A 82 3.64 7.85 -5.68
N ALA A 83 4.53 7.75 -6.67
CA ALA A 83 4.17 7.43 -8.05
C ALA A 83 3.44 6.08 -8.13
N GLY A 84 3.93 5.07 -7.40
CA GLY A 84 3.30 3.76 -7.29
C GLY A 84 1.90 3.84 -6.67
N LEU A 85 1.75 4.56 -5.55
CA LEU A 85 0.46 4.79 -4.90
C LEU A 85 -0.54 5.44 -5.85
N VAL A 86 -0.15 6.56 -6.48
CA VAL A 86 -1.01 7.31 -7.41
C VAL A 86 -1.42 6.44 -8.61
N THR A 87 -0.49 5.67 -9.17
CA THR A 87 -0.78 4.74 -10.26
C THR A 87 -1.80 3.69 -9.84
N GLY A 88 -1.61 3.05 -8.68
CA GLY A 88 -2.54 2.06 -8.15
C GLY A 88 -3.93 2.63 -7.91
N LEU A 89 -4.02 3.83 -7.32
CA LEU A 89 -5.29 4.51 -7.09
C LEU A 89 -5.98 4.92 -8.39
N ASN A 90 -5.23 5.40 -9.39
CA ASN A 90 -5.79 5.75 -10.70
C ASN A 90 -6.40 4.52 -11.39
N LEU A 91 -5.70 3.38 -11.34
CA LEU A 91 -6.19 2.11 -11.89
C LEU A 91 -7.44 1.62 -11.13
N ALA A 92 -7.41 1.65 -9.81
CA ALA A 92 -8.51 1.16 -8.97
C ALA A 92 -9.78 2.03 -9.09
N THR A 93 -9.64 3.33 -9.33
CA THR A 93 -10.76 4.28 -9.36
C THR A 93 -11.20 4.67 -10.77
N GLY A 94 -10.42 4.36 -11.80
CA GLY A 94 -10.69 4.77 -13.18
C GLY A 94 -10.61 6.28 -13.42
N ARG A 95 -9.95 7.03 -12.53
CA ARG A 95 -9.80 8.49 -12.61
C ARG A 95 -8.43 8.93 -12.14
N ASP A 96 -8.00 10.09 -12.59
CA ASP A 96 -6.83 10.75 -12.03
C ASP A 96 -7.13 11.27 -10.61
N VAL A 97 -6.41 10.75 -9.61
CA VAL A 97 -6.56 11.13 -8.20
C VAL A 97 -5.81 12.41 -7.83
N LEU A 98 -4.85 12.86 -8.64
CA LEU A 98 -4.15 14.13 -8.45
C LEU A 98 -4.86 15.31 -9.15
N LEU A 99 -5.90 15.03 -9.95
CA LEU A 99 -6.70 16.04 -10.65
C LEU A 99 -5.87 16.97 -11.55
N GLY A 100 -4.94 16.40 -12.31
CA GLY A 100 -4.04 17.10 -13.22
C GLY A 100 -2.83 17.73 -12.55
N ALA A 101 -2.64 17.54 -11.23
CA ALA A 101 -1.43 17.98 -10.57
C ALA A 101 -0.26 17.02 -10.84
N GLU A 102 0.91 17.59 -11.14
CA GLU A 102 2.16 16.85 -11.28
C GLU A 102 2.61 16.21 -9.96
N LEU A 103 3.37 15.12 -10.05
CA LEU A 103 3.84 14.37 -8.88
C LEU A 103 4.70 15.23 -7.93
N ASP A 104 5.55 16.10 -8.48
CA ASP A 104 6.41 16.98 -7.68
C ASP A 104 5.58 18.06 -6.95
N ALA A 105 4.51 18.54 -7.58
CA ALA A 105 3.56 19.45 -6.93
C ALA A 105 2.79 18.74 -5.79
N ALA A 106 2.46 17.46 -5.96
CA ALA A 106 1.87 16.66 -4.90
C ALA A 106 2.85 16.48 -3.72
N LEU A 107 4.13 16.20 -3.98
CA LEU A 107 5.16 16.08 -2.94
C LEU A 107 5.33 17.38 -2.13
N LEU A 108 5.27 18.54 -2.77
CA LEU A 108 5.28 19.84 -2.07
C LEU A 108 4.09 20.00 -1.13
N ARG A 109 2.88 19.60 -1.56
CA ARG A 109 1.68 19.65 -0.70
C ARG A 109 1.73 18.62 0.43
N ILE A 110 2.29 17.44 0.17
CA ILE A 110 2.52 16.42 1.21
C ILE A 110 3.54 16.92 2.23
N ARG A 111 4.58 17.64 1.81
CA ARG A 111 5.53 18.31 2.71
C ARG A 111 4.83 19.29 3.63
N ALA A 112 3.97 20.15 3.08
CA ALA A 112 3.17 21.06 3.90
C ALA A 112 2.27 20.31 4.89
N SER A 113 1.65 19.20 4.45
CA SER A 113 0.86 18.31 5.32
C SER A 113 1.70 17.73 6.46
N CYS A 114 2.89 17.19 6.17
CA CYS A 114 3.82 16.65 7.17
C CYS A 114 4.36 17.71 8.13
N GLN A 115 4.56 18.96 7.68
CA GLN A 115 4.93 20.07 8.57
C GLN A 115 3.79 20.41 9.55
N SER A 116 2.54 20.29 9.11
CA SER A 116 1.36 20.58 9.95
C SER A 116 1.04 19.46 10.96
N GLN A 117 1.37 18.21 10.64
CA GLN A 117 1.07 17.00 11.41
C GLN A 117 2.31 16.08 11.44
N PRO A 118 3.33 16.41 12.25
CA PRO A 118 4.59 15.67 12.27
C PRO A 118 4.47 14.24 12.83
N GLU A 119 3.40 13.94 13.57
CA GLU A 119 3.10 12.62 14.12
C GLU A 119 2.61 11.60 13.08
N ASP A 120 2.25 12.05 11.88
CA ASP A 120 1.80 11.18 10.81
C ASP A 120 2.95 10.40 10.15
N ASP A 121 2.58 9.36 9.41
CA ASP A 121 3.41 8.75 8.37
C ASP A 121 3.15 9.36 6.99
N PHE A 122 4.09 9.13 6.08
CA PHE A 122 4.03 9.65 4.72
C PHE A 122 2.79 9.19 3.93
N PHE A 123 2.29 7.97 4.20
CA PHE A 123 1.10 7.41 3.55
C PHE A 123 -0.17 8.15 3.99
N ASN A 124 -0.33 8.40 5.28
CA ASN A 124 -1.45 9.14 5.83
C ASN A 124 -1.46 10.59 5.33
N ALA A 125 -0.30 11.24 5.29
CA ALA A 125 -0.15 12.57 4.67
C ALA A 125 -0.52 12.55 3.16
N SER A 126 -0.12 11.51 2.43
CA SER A 126 -0.45 11.32 1.01
C SER A 126 -1.94 11.10 0.77
N LEU A 127 -2.58 10.24 1.56
CA LEU A 127 -4.02 9.99 1.45
C LEU A 127 -4.84 11.21 1.86
N ARG A 128 -4.39 12.01 2.82
CA ARG A 128 -5.02 13.28 3.17
C ARG A 128 -5.09 14.22 1.97
N LEU A 129 -3.99 14.36 1.22
CA LEU A 129 -3.97 15.15 -0.01
C LEU A 129 -4.98 14.61 -1.05
N VAL A 130 -4.97 13.31 -1.32
CA VAL A 130 -5.90 12.70 -2.28
C VAL A 130 -7.36 12.95 -1.89
N ARG A 131 -7.70 12.79 -0.61
CA ARG A 131 -9.04 13.06 -0.08
C ARG A 131 -9.42 14.54 -0.21
N SER A 132 -8.52 15.46 0.15
CA SER A 132 -8.79 16.90 0.04
C SER A 132 -9.04 17.31 -1.40
N LEU A 133 -8.29 16.76 -2.36
CA LEU A 133 -8.51 17.02 -3.79
C LEU A 133 -9.88 16.49 -4.24
N GLY A 134 -10.25 15.29 -3.80
CA GLY A 134 -11.57 14.72 -4.09
C GLY A 134 -12.74 15.57 -3.58
N GLN A 135 -12.59 16.20 -2.42
CA GLN A 135 -13.61 17.10 -1.85
C GLN A 135 -13.74 18.42 -2.64
N LEU A 136 -12.65 18.92 -3.21
CA LEU A 136 -12.66 20.15 -4.02
C LEU A 136 -13.41 19.98 -5.35
N LYS A 137 -13.41 18.78 -5.93
CA LYS A 137 -14.14 18.50 -7.19
C LYS A 137 -15.66 18.34 -7.01
N GLY A 138 -16.12 18.07 -5.78
CA GLY A 138 -17.54 17.88 -5.48
C GLY A 138 -18.34 19.17 -5.25
N LYS A 139 -17.68 20.33 -5.34
CA LYS A 139 -18.29 21.67 -5.30
C LYS A 139 -18.24 22.29 -6.69
#